data_AF-V8N3Q5-F1
#
_entry.id   AF-V8N3Q5-F1
#
_cell.length_a   1.000
_cell.length_b   1.000
_cell.length_c   1.000
_cell.angle_alpha   90.00
_cell.angle_beta   90.00
_cell.angle_gamma   90.00
#
_symmetry.space_group_name_H-M   'P 1'
#
loop_
_entity.id
_entity.type
_entity.pdbx_description
1 polymer ?
#
loop_
_entity_poly.entity_id
_entity_poly.type
_entity_poly.pdbx_seq_one_letter_code
_entity_poly.pdbx_strand_id
1 'polypeptide(L)' 'GTTVFINLHSVHRDESQWKFPHEFNPSNFLNAKGETKGLFRRKSGSDGALPLPHQHPEKFPAILAR' A
#
# COMPACT_ATOMS: atom_id res chain seq x y z
N GLY A 1 -16.58 -25.79 1.27
CA GLY A 1 -15.96 -24.46 1.46
C GLY A 1 -14.68 -24.42 0.65
N THR A 2 -14.28 -23.26 0.17
CA THR A 2 -13.05 -23.06 -0.62
C THR A 2 -12.04 -22.29 0.21
N THR A 3 -10.80 -22.78 0.28
CA THR A 3 -9.71 -22.09 0.98
C THR A 3 -8.97 -21.18 0.00
N VAL A 4 -8.77 -19.92 0.40
CA VAL A 4 -8.05 -18.92 -0.40
C VAL A 4 -6.73 -18.59 0.27
N PHE A 5 -5.65 -18.54 -0.52
CA PHE A 5 -4.33 -18.11 -0.07
C PHE A 5 -3.94 -16.82 -0.78
N ILE A 6 -3.43 -15.86 -0.01
CA ILE A 6 -2.97 -14.57 -0.54
C ILE A 6 -1.45 -14.55 -0.47
N ASN A 7 -0.80 -14.31 -1.61
CA ASN A 7 0.64 -14.13 -1.64
C ASN A 7 0.99 -12.69 -1.24
N LEU A 8 1.25 -12.48 0.05
CA LEU A 8 1.64 -11.16 0.55
C LEU A 8 2.96 -10.70 -0.04
N HIS A 9 3.87 -11.62 -0.35
CA HIS A 9 5.17 -11.28 -0.90
C HIS A 9 5.07 -10.58 -2.26
N SER A 10 4.20 -11.07 -3.16
CA SER A 10 3.96 -10.41 -4.45
C SER A 10 3.32 -9.03 -4.29
N VAL A 11 2.40 -8.87 -3.33
CA VAL A 11 1.75 -7.57 -3.06
C VAL A 11 2.75 -6.52 -2.57
N HIS A 12 3.68 -6.89 -1.69
CA HIS A 12 4.68 -5.96 -1.16
C HIS A 12 5.82 -5.64 -2.15
N ARG A 13 5.87 -6.33 -3.30
CA ARG A 13 6.92 -6.15 -4.33
C ARG A 13 6.36 -5.78 -5.70
N ASP A 14 5.10 -5.36 -5.77
CA ASP A 14 4.47 -4.92 -7.00
C ASP A 14 5.00 -3.55 -7.45
N GLU A 15 5.70 -3.52 -8.59
CA GLU A 15 6.24 -2.29 -9.21
C GLU A 15 5.18 -1.26 -9.58
N SER A 16 3.92 -1.68 -9.79
CA SER A 16 2.82 -0.74 -10.05
C SER A 16 2.38 0.02 -8.79
N GLN A 17 2.62 -0.54 -7.61
CA GLN A 17 2.17 0.00 -6.33
C GLN A 17 3.29 0.72 -5.57
N TRP A 18 4.54 0.31 -5.76
CA TRP A 18 5.69 0.81 -5.03
C TRP A 18 6.76 1.37 -5.96
N LYS A 19 7.28 2.55 -5.65
CA LYS A 19 8.36 3.20 -6.43
C LYS A 19 9.66 2.38 -6.45
N PHE A 20 9.97 1.68 -5.35
CA PHE A 20 11.18 0.86 -5.19
C PHE A 20 10.85 -0.45 -4.45
N PRO A 21 10.17 -1.41 -5.11
CA PRO A 21 9.61 -2.60 -4.45
C PRO A 21 10.65 -3.61 -3.95
N HIS A 22 11.87 -3.55 -4.47
CA HIS A 22 12.96 -4.46 -4.12
C HIS A 22 13.94 -3.86 -3.12
N GLU A 23 13.69 -2.64 -2.67
CA GLU A 23 14.52 -1.95 -1.69
C GLU A 23 13.75 -1.69 -0.40
N PHE A 24 14.46 -1.74 0.72
CA PHE A 24 13.89 -1.27 1.98
C PHE A 24 13.88 0.26 1.99
N ASN A 25 12.70 0.85 1.75
CA ASN A 25 12.50 2.30 1.74
C ASN A 25 11.56 2.75 2.89
N PRO A 26 12.11 3.14 4.06
CA PRO A 26 11.31 3.62 5.20
C PRO A 26 10.41 4.80 4.87
N SER A 27 10.79 5.66 3.91
CA SER A 27 10.01 6.85 3.54
C SER A 27 8.61 6.54 3.04
N ASN A 28 8.33 5.31 2.61
CA ASN A 28 6.98 4.86 2.30
C ASN A 28 6.02 5.06 3.50
N PHE A 29 6.53 4.88 4.72
CA PHE A 29 5.78 4.93 5.96
C PHE A 29 5.97 6.23 6.75
N LEU A 30 6.80 7.17 6.27
CA LEU A 30 7.14 8.41 6.99
C LEU A 30 6.64 9.66 6.26
N ASN A 31 6.24 10.69 7.02
CA ASN A 31 5.94 12.01 6.46
C ASN A 31 7.24 12.83 6.24
N ALA A 32 7.12 14.05 5.71
CA ALA A 32 8.27 14.93 5.46
C ALA A 32 9.06 15.31 6.73
N LYS A 33 8.46 15.13 7.92
CA LYS A 33 9.12 15.35 9.22
C LYS A 33 9.78 14.08 9.77
N GLY A 34 9.72 12.96 9.04
CA GLY A 34 10.26 11.66 9.49
C GLY A 34 9.38 10.93 10.49
N GLU A 35 8.14 11.38 10.71
CA GLU A 35 7.20 10.73 11.63
C GLU A 35 6.42 9.64 10.90
N THR A 36 6.07 8.56 11.59
CA THR A 36 5.22 7.51 11.03
C THR A 36 3.88 8.10 10.57
N LYS A 37 3.49 7.85 9.31
CA LYS A 37 2.16 8.18 8.81
C LYS A 37 1.15 7.39 9.62
N GLY A 38 0.52 8.05 10.60
CA GLY A 38 -0.50 7.42 11.44
C GLY A 38 -1.71 7.04 10.60
N LEU A 39 -1.81 5.76 10.23
CA LEU A 39 -2.90 5.23 9.42
C LEU A 39 -4.27 5.28 10.15
N PHE A 40 -4.24 5.34 11.48
CA PHE A 40 -5.44 5.30 12.34
C PHE A 40 -5.74 6.62 13.07
N ARG A 41 -5.06 7.71 12.72
CA ARG A 41 -5.41 9.01 13.30
C ARG A 41 -6.65 9.53 12.58
N ARG A 42 -7.83 9.40 13.20
CA ARG A 42 -9.07 10.09 12.75
C ARG A 42 -8.73 11.55 12.51
N LYS A 43 -8.71 11.98 11.25
CA LYS A 43 -8.38 13.36 10.90
C LYS A 43 -9.55 14.26 11.25
N SER A 44 -9.35 15.17 12.19
CA SER A 44 -10.02 16.47 12.17
C SER A 44 -9.11 17.42 11.41
N GLY A 45 -9.55 17.94 10.26
CA GLY A 45 -9.04 19.18 9.68
C GLY A 45 -7.81 19.12 8.75
N SER A 46 -8.05 19.55 7.51
CA SER A 46 -7.24 20.27 6.52
C SER A 46 -5.84 19.81 6.06
N ASP A 47 -5.03 19.09 6.85
CA ASP A 47 -3.60 19.03 6.51
C ASP A 47 -3.19 17.68 5.89
N GLY A 48 -3.02 17.72 4.58
CA GLY A 48 -2.18 16.82 3.78
C GLY A 48 -2.77 15.44 3.57
N ALA A 49 -3.44 15.22 2.43
CA ALA A 49 -3.77 13.89 1.93
C ALA A 49 -2.56 12.96 2.11
N LEU A 50 -2.78 11.75 2.63
CA LEU A 50 -1.79 10.69 2.45
C LEU A 50 -1.48 10.65 0.95
N PRO A 51 -0.22 10.59 0.50
CA PRO A 51 0.02 10.10 -0.84
C PRO A 51 -0.59 8.72 -0.83
N LEU A 52 -1.74 8.59 -1.50
CA LEU A 52 -2.35 7.30 -1.74
C LEU A 52 -1.24 6.47 -2.40
N PRO A 53 -1.04 5.19 -2.02
CA PRO A 53 -0.33 4.29 -2.92
C PRO A 53 -0.97 4.52 -4.29
N HIS A 54 -0.11 4.82 -5.25
CA HIS A 54 -0.43 5.48 -6.51
C HIS A 54 -1.79 5.00 -6.99
N GLN A 55 -2.82 5.85 -6.88
CA GLN A 55 -4.14 5.47 -7.35
C GLN A 55 -4.06 5.39 -8.87
N HIS A 56 -3.79 4.19 -9.38
CA HIS A 56 -4.19 3.79 -10.70
C HIS A 56 -5.23 2.67 -10.56
N PRO A 57 -6.32 2.72 -11.35
CA PRO A 57 -7.52 1.94 -11.09
C PRO A 57 -7.38 0.53 -11.69
N GLU A 58 -8.15 -0.40 -11.13
CA GLU A 58 -8.47 -1.72 -11.67
C GLU A 58 -7.29 -2.70 -11.88
N LYS A 59 -7.12 -3.61 -10.92
CA LYS A 59 -7.38 -5.05 -11.08
C LYS A 59 -6.74 -5.79 -9.91
N PHE A 60 -7.55 -6.12 -8.91
CA PHE A 60 -7.25 -7.34 -8.15
C PHE A 60 -7.19 -8.47 -9.18
N PRO A 61 -6.09 -9.23 -9.32
CA PRO A 61 -6.16 -10.45 -10.09
C PRO A 61 -7.19 -11.32 -9.37
N ALA A 62 -8.34 -11.54 -10.02
CA ALA A 62 -9.24 -12.61 -9.64
C ALA A 62 -8.38 -13.88 -9.64
N ILE A 63 -7.98 -14.33 -8.45
CA ILE A 63 -7.34 -15.63 -8.32
C ILE A 63 -8.44 -16.61 -8.72
N LEU A 64 -8.32 -17.09 -9.95
CA LEU A 64 -9.14 -18.13 -10.55
C LEU A 64 -9.03 -19.37 -9.66
N ALA A 65 -9.95 -19.49 -8.71
CA ALA A 65 -10.28 -20.76 -8.09
C ALA A 65 -11.10 -21.53 -9.14
N ARG A 66 -10.40 -22.34 -9.95
CA ARG A 66 -10.98 -23.53 -10.56
C ARG A 66 -10.65 -24.73 -9.69
#